data_AF-A0A0V8IV24-F1
#
_entry.id   AF-A0A0V8IV24-F1
#
_cell.length_a   1.000
_cell.length_b   1.000
_cell.length_c   1.000
_cell.angle_alpha   90.00
_cell.angle_beta   90.00
_cell.angle_gamma   90.00
#
_symmetry.space_group_name_H-M   'P 1'
#
loop_
_entity.id
_entity.type
_entity.pdbx_description
1 polymer ?
#
loop_
_entity_poly.entity_id
_entity_poly.type
_entity_poly.pdbx_seq_one_letter_code
_entity_poly.pdbx_strand_id
1 'polypeptide(L)' 'MAGRFEIHRAGDDSFRLRLTDAEGNIVAVSPSFKSLSKLRDGVNAMREAAATGIVVDRRQQQA' A
#
# COMPACT_ATOMS: atom_id res chain seq x y z
N MET A 1 -13.20 0.92 13.80
CA MET A 1 -11.74 0.87 14.04
C MET A 1 -11.03 1.42 12.81
N ALA A 2 -9.81 1.95 12.92
CA ALA A 2 -9.05 2.35 11.74
C ALA A 2 -8.59 1.13 10.93
N GLY A 3 -8.42 1.28 9.62
CA GLY A 3 -7.86 0.23 8.76
C GLY A 3 -6.45 -0.18 9.18
N ARG A 4 -6.01 -1.38 8.76
CA ARG A 4 -4.71 -1.94 9.16
C ARG A 4 -3.81 -2.26 7.97
N PHE A 5 -2.51 -2.13 8.21
CA PHE A 5 -1.47 -2.53 7.28
C PHE A 5 -1.05 -3.97 7.54
N GLU A 6 -1.07 -4.81 6.51
CA GLU A 6 -0.66 -6.20 6.55
C GLU A 6 0.50 -6.46 5.60
N ILE A 7 1.54 -7.14 6.07
CA ILE A 7 2.70 -7.53 5.26
C ILE A 7 2.51 -8.97 4.81
N HIS A 8 2.49 -9.17 3.50
CA HIS A 8 2.33 -10.47 2.86
C HIS A 8 3.59 -10.81 2.07
N ARG A 9 4.03 -12.08 2.11
CA ARG A 9 5.08 -12.56 1.22
C ARG A 9 4.47 -12.80 -0.17
N ALA A 10 5.11 -12.27 -1.20
CA ALA A 10 4.63 -12.31 -2.58
C ALA A 10 5.64 -13.07 -3.46
N GLY A 11 5.63 -14.40 -3.42
CA GLY A 11 6.60 -15.23 -4.14
C GLY A 11 8.02 -15.16 -3.56
N ASP A 12 9.00 -15.67 -4.31
CA ASP A 12 10.38 -15.84 -3.84
C ASP A 12 11.02 -14.49 -3.46
N ASP A 13 11.25 -14.35 -2.15
CA ASP A 13 11.90 -13.22 -1.47
C ASP A 13 11.35 -11.83 -1.81
N SER A 14 10.05 -11.74 -2.07
CA SER A 14 9.38 -10.46 -2.20
C SER A 14 8.25 -10.29 -1.19
N PHE A 15 7.97 -9.04 -0.83
CA PHE A 15 6.99 -8.65 0.17
C PHE A 15 6.04 -7.61 -0.42
N ARG A 16 4.77 -7.67 -0.07
CA ARG A 16 3.76 -6.68 -0.43
C ARG A 16 3.02 -6.21 0.80
N LEU A 17 2.58 -4.97 0.75
CA LEU A 17 1.72 -4.35 1.74
C LEU A 17 0.28 -4.43 1.24
N ARG A 18 -0.64 -4.79 2.13
CA ARG A 18 -2.08 -4.62 1.94
C ARG A 18 -2.60 -3.67 3.01
N LEU A 19 -3.49 -2.77 2.61
CA LEU A 19 -4.30 -1.98 3.54
C LEU A 19 -5.70 -2.56 3.53
N THR A 20 -6.21 -2.92 4.70
CA THR A 20 -7.58 -3.39 4.86
C THR A 20 -8.42 -2.37 5.64
N ASP A 21 -9.71 -2.30 5.36
CA ASP A 21 -10.68 -1.58 6.20
C ASP A 21 -10.95 -2.35 7.52
N ALA A 22 -11.94 -1.89 8.28
CA ALA A 22 -12.29 -2.50 9.58
C ALA A 22 -12.95 -3.87 9.41
N GLU A 23 -13.58 -4.11 8.27
CA GLU A 23 -14.31 -5.31 7.88
C GLU A 23 -13.37 -6.35 7.23
N GLY A 24 -12.12 -5.97 6.93
CA GLY A 24 -11.10 -6.82 6.34
C GLY A 24 -11.05 -6.77 4.81
N ASN A 25 -11.81 -5.87 4.17
CA ASN A 25 -11.74 -5.69 2.73
C ASN A 25 -10.46 -4.98 2.33
N ILE A 26 -9.84 -5.41 1.24
CA ILE A 26 -8.60 -4.82 0.72
C ILE A 26 -8.95 -3.51 0.01
N VAL A 27 -8.38 -2.39 0.47
CA VAL A 27 -8.60 -1.07 -0.12
C VAL A 27 -7.39 -0.56 -0.93
N ALA A 28 -6.19 -1.06 -0.63
CA ALA A 28 -4.99 -0.74 -1.38
C ALA A 28 -3.95 -1.87 -1.31
N VAL A 29 -3.14 -2.00 -2.36
CA VAL A 29 -2.06 -2.97 -2.45
C VAL A 29 -0.82 -2.27 -3.00
N SER A 30 0.34 -2.48 -2.35
CA SER A 30 1.60 -1.96 -2.86
C SER A 30 2.20 -2.82 -3.97
N PRO A 31 3.15 -2.28 -4.75
CA PRO A 31 4.10 -3.09 -5.50
C PRO A 31 4.87 -4.06 -4.61
N SER A 32 5.52 -5.05 -5.23
CA SER A 32 6.40 -5.98 -4.51
C SER A 32 7.74 -5.33 -4.18
N PHE A 33 8.17 -5.47 -2.94
CA PHE A 33 9.48 -5.05 -2.45
C PHE A 33 10.40 -6.26 -2.26
N LYS A 34 11.69 -6.11 -2.58
CA LYS A 34 12.70 -7.17 -2.40
C LYS A 34 13.21 -7.30 -0.96
N SER A 35 12.86 -6.38 -0.06
CA SER A 35 13.29 -6.44 1.34
C SER A 35 12.25 -5.82 2.28
N LEU A 36 12.21 -6.32 3.51
CA LEU A 36 11.33 -5.80 4.56
C LEU A 36 11.65 -4.34 4.93
N SER A 37 12.93 -3.94 4.87
CA SER A 37 13.31 -2.55 5.13
C SER A 37 12.66 -1.60 4.14
N LYS A 38 12.75 -1.90 2.84
CA LYS A 38 12.13 -1.05 1.80
C LYS A 38 10.60 -1.02 1.91
N LEU A 39 10.00 -2.13 2.32
CA LEU A 39 8.57 -2.17 2.59
C LEU A 39 8.20 -1.26 3.77
N ARG A 40 8.97 -1.29 4.86
CA ARG A 40 8.74 -0.42 6.02
C ARG A 40 8.85 1.05 5.66
N ASP A 41 9.85 1.42 4.86
CA ASP A 41 10.00 2.79 4.36
C ASP A 41 8.78 3.20 3.53
N GLY A 42 8.25 2.29 2.70
CA GLY A 42 7.01 2.49 1.96
C GLY A 42 5.77 2.69 2.85
N VAL A 43 5.67 1.97 3.98
CA VAL A 43 4.58 2.17 4.96
C VAL A 43 4.67 3.55 5.60
N ASN A 44 5.86 3.99 6.00
CA ASN A 44 6.04 5.31 6.60
C ASN A 44 5.69 6.42 5.60
N ALA A 45 6.20 6.33 4.37
CA ALA A 45 5.86 7.26 3.31
C ALA A 45 4.35 7.29 3.02
N MET A 46 3.69 6.14 3.03
CA MET A 46 2.23 6.08 2.85
C MET A 46 1.47 6.71 4.01
N ARG A 47 1.91 6.52 5.26
CA ARG A 47 1.27 7.17 6.42
C ARG A 47 1.37 8.69 6.36
N GLU A 48 2.51 9.21 5.91
CA GLU A 48 2.73 10.65 5.75
C GLU A 48 1.93 11.21 4.58
N ALA A 49 1.94 10.53 3.43
CA ALA A 49 1.29 11.01 2.22
C ALA A 49 -0.23 10.79 2.18
N ALA A 50 -0.76 9.76 2.85
CA ALA A 50 -2.17 9.41 2.76
C ALA A 50 -3.11 10.44 3.40
N ALA A 51 -2.63 11.20 4.39
CA ALA A 51 -3.44 12.22 5.07
C ALA A 51 -3.65 13.48 4.22
N THR A 52 -2.71 13.80 3.32
CA THR A 52 -2.66 15.07 2.59
C THR A 52 -2.55 14.92 1.07
N GLY A 53 -2.53 13.68 0.57
CA GLY A 53 -2.30 13.38 -0.83
C GLY A 53 -3.38 13.97 -1.76
N ILE A 54 -2.94 14.61 -2.83
CA ILE A 54 -3.85 15.14 -3.87
C ILE A 54 -4.40 13.97 -4.69
N VAL A 55 -5.72 13.87 -4.79
CA VAL A 55 -6.38 12.91 -5.67
C VAL A 55 -6.33 13.45 -7.10
N VAL A 56 -5.63 12.72 -7.98
CA VAL A 56 -5.55 13.04 -9.41
C VAL A 56 -6.25 11.94 -10.20
N ASP A 57 -7.30 12.30 -10.93
CA ASP A 57 -7.97 11.36 -11.83
C ASP A 57 -7.11 11.10 -13.08
N ARG A 58 -6.73 9.83 -13.28
CA ARG A 58 -5.90 9.38 -14.41
C ARG A 58 -6.68 8.59 -15.45
N ARG A 59 -7.99 8.40 -15.29
CA ARG A 59 -8.82 7.58 -16.19
C ARG A 59 -8.83 8.10 -17.64
N GLN A 60 -8.71 9.41 -17.81
CA GLN A 60 -8.74 10.07 -19.13
C GLN A 60 -7.37 10.14 -19.83
N GLN A 61 -6.27 9.78 -19.15
CA GLN A 61 -4.91 9.86 -19.72
C GLN A 61 -4.45 8.58 -20.41
N GLN A 62 -5.30 7.54 -20.45
CA GLN A 62 -4.98 6.25 -21.05
C GLN A 62 -5.67 6.02 -22.41
N ALA A 63 -6.10 7.10 -23.09
CA ALA A 63 -6.68 7.06 -24.43
C ALA A 63 -5.60 7.19 -25.52
#